data_AF-A0A0N4YF10-F1
#
_entry.id   AF-A0A0N4YF10-F1
#
_cell.length_a   1.000
_cell.length_b   1.000
_cell.length_c   1.000
_cell.angle_alpha   90.00
_cell.angle_beta   90.00
_cell.angle_gamma   90.00
#
_symmetry.space_group_name_H-M   'P 1'
#
loop_
_entity.id
_entity.type
_entity.pdbx_description
1 polymer ?
#
loop_
_entity_poly.entity_id
_entity_poly.type
_entity_poly.pdbx_seq_one_letter_code
_entity_poly.pdbx_strand_id
1 'polypeptide(L)'
;MIWQERSNIIVVITNMIEDGRRKCDQYWPSSPSSPQTHGSFQVGIVSEVSNTHFVHRILSLRIAKCVPPTERRVHQLHFKGWPDHGVPDTVFPLLTFMHYVAEIHSTGPIVVHCSAGVGRSGSYILVDSMRRHLISFRKLNLMGHLVHMRRQREKLVQTVEQYILCHEAVRQLIRHGITRVHSDLFQRYLNYLGEENVNGKTRMQMQYEDLCECQHTPLCSPPSDFITLPGYHRPDEFIVANWPKECIELWQLVWSQNCQTIVLLALGDSDTYWTGVENVDDLTVQHGDNFVLLQNKEDQLCVRIVVVSRAAMEADFWAEVERIQQDRLAYHDAPLLIINSLRPYTVSSSSHRISSDGAHPLLLNNVTSRSSTLSLSVIYNDDPSPSLAYCLCALTALACQLEQQGCVDVVLLLASYSHLHCGLWSSRQDIEMIYKKLAILVNTSRV
;
A
#
# COMPACT_ATOMS: atom_id res chain seq x y z
N MET A 1 -32.25 13.81 -2.18
CA MET A 1 -31.72 12.45 -2.40
C MET A 1 -31.03 11.88 -1.16
N ILE A 2 -29.83 12.32 -0.77
CA ILE A 2 -29.06 11.72 0.37
C ILE A 2 -29.93 11.53 1.63
N TRP A 3 -30.66 12.57 2.04
CA TRP A 3 -31.57 12.49 3.18
C TRP A 3 -32.75 11.52 2.97
N GLN A 4 -33.40 11.58 1.80
CA GLN A 4 -34.61 10.81 1.49
C GLN A 4 -34.32 9.30 1.45
N GLU A 5 -33.25 8.92 0.75
CA GLU A 5 -32.82 7.52 0.59
C GLU A 5 -32.11 6.94 1.82
N ARG A 6 -31.91 7.77 2.86
CA ARG A 6 -31.17 7.40 4.07
C ARG A 6 -29.73 6.94 3.76
N SER A 7 -29.15 7.45 2.68
CA SER A 7 -27.77 7.19 2.29
C SER A 7 -26.81 7.88 3.25
N ASN A 8 -25.98 7.11 3.95
CA ASN A 8 -24.90 7.63 4.79
C ASN A 8 -23.53 7.50 4.12
N ILE A 9 -23.43 6.96 2.90
CA ILE A 9 -22.17 6.79 2.17
C ILE A 9 -22.30 7.42 0.79
N ILE A 10 -21.37 8.32 0.47
CA ILE A 10 -21.19 8.93 -0.85
C ILE A 10 -19.78 8.57 -1.32
N VAL A 11 -19.69 7.93 -2.49
CA VAL A 11 -18.43 7.59 -3.15
C VAL A 11 -18.24 8.52 -4.34
N VAL A 12 -17.15 9.27 -4.33
CA VAL A 12 -16.74 10.21 -5.37
C VAL A 12 -15.54 9.63 -6.10
N ILE A 13 -15.69 9.34 -7.40
CA ILE A 13 -14.63 8.80 -8.27
C ILE A 13 -14.27 9.81 -9.37
N THR A 14 -14.04 11.07 -9.00
CA THR A 14 -13.60 12.14 -9.92
C THR A 14 -13.02 13.28 -9.11
N ASN A 15 -11.96 13.91 -9.62
CA ASN A 15 -11.55 15.20 -9.09
C ASN A 15 -12.52 16.28 -9.56
N MET A 16 -12.60 17.39 -8.82
CA MET A 16 -13.53 18.49 -9.15
C MET A 16 -13.13 19.20 -10.45
N ILE A 17 -11.82 19.34 -10.66
CA ILE A 17 -11.19 19.94 -11.85
C ILE A 17 -10.13 18.95 -12.35
N GLU A 18 -10.15 18.69 -13.65
CA GLU A 18 -9.20 17.82 -14.35
C GLU A 18 -8.81 18.51 -15.67
N ASP A 19 -7.50 18.62 -15.96
CA ASP A 19 -6.97 19.33 -17.14
C ASP A 19 -7.60 20.72 -17.38
N GLY A 20 -7.79 21.47 -16.30
CA GLY A 20 -8.40 22.81 -16.30
C GLY A 20 -9.92 22.82 -16.55
N ARG A 21 -10.56 21.66 -16.71
CA ARG A 21 -12.00 21.51 -16.95
C ARG A 21 -12.72 21.11 -15.68
N ARG A 22 -13.84 21.78 -15.41
CA ARG A 22 -14.73 21.41 -14.30
C ARG A 22 -15.43 20.10 -14.61
N LYS A 23 -15.28 19.11 -13.73
CA LYS A 23 -15.89 17.77 -13.84
C LYS A 23 -17.04 17.59 -12.85
N CYS A 24 -16.93 18.18 -11.67
CA CYS A 24 -17.92 18.15 -10.61
C CYS A 24 -17.83 19.45 -9.81
N ASP A 25 -18.97 20.02 -9.43
CA ASP A 25 -19.02 21.12 -8.48
C ASP A 25 -18.86 20.60 -7.05
N GLN A 26 -18.08 21.30 -6.24
CA GLN A 26 -17.98 20.99 -4.82
C GLN A 26 -19.33 21.25 -4.14
N TYR A 27 -19.90 20.19 -3.55
CA TYR A 27 -21.21 20.22 -2.88
C TYR A 27 -21.11 20.09 -1.35
N TRP A 28 -19.91 20.31 -0.80
CA TRP A 28 -19.62 20.29 0.63
C TRP A 28 -18.80 21.54 1.01
N PRO A 29 -18.81 21.96 2.28
CA PRO A 29 -18.03 23.11 2.75
C PRO A 29 -16.54 23.02 2.44
N SER A 30 -15.87 24.15 2.17
CA SER A 30 -14.41 24.16 2.02
C SER A 30 -13.67 24.18 3.36
N SER A 31 -14.35 24.51 4.46
CA SER A 31 -13.76 24.55 5.79
C SER A 31 -14.78 24.18 6.86
N PRO A 32 -14.38 23.49 7.96
CA PRO A 32 -15.25 23.16 9.08
C PRO A 32 -15.97 24.37 9.70
N SER A 33 -15.38 25.56 9.61
CA SER A 33 -15.94 26.81 10.18
C SER A 33 -17.07 27.43 9.34
N SER A 34 -17.33 26.90 8.14
CA SER A 34 -18.25 27.52 7.17
C SER A 34 -19.29 26.54 6.61
N PRO A 35 -20.28 26.09 7.42
CA PRO A 35 -21.33 25.20 6.93
C PRO A 35 -22.06 25.75 5.71
N GLN A 36 -22.36 24.88 4.74
CA GLN A 36 -23.00 25.23 3.48
C GLN A 36 -24.49 24.87 3.52
N THR A 37 -25.35 25.78 3.05
CA THR A 37 -26.79 25.56 2.97
C THR A 37 -27.21 25.19 1.55
N HIS A 38 -27.95 24.09 1.42
CA HIS A 38 -28.53 23.59 0.18
C HIS A 38 -30.05 23.44 0.37
N GLY A 39 -30.81 24.47 0.03
CA GLY A 39 -32.25 24.52 0.30
C GLY A 39 -32.53 24.37 1.80
N SER A 40 -33.32 23.38 2.18
CA SER A 40 -33.66 23.09 3.59
C SER A 40 -32.58 22.32 4.36
N PHE A 41 -31.44 22.02 3.73
CA PHE A 41 -30.36 21.24 4.35
C PHE A 41 -29.16 22.12 4.67
N GLN A 42 -28.55 21.90 5.83
CA GLN A 42 -27.25 22.46 6.19
C GLN A 42 -26.22 21.33 6.27
N VAL A 43 -25.10 21.52 5.59
CA VAL A 43 -23.99 20.57 5.51
C VAL A 43 -22.78 21.16 6.23
N GLY A 44 -22.21 20.43 7.18
CA GLY A 44 -20.95 20.78 7.86
C GLY A 44 -19.90 19.68 7.69
N ILE A 45 -18.62 20.03 7.88
CA ILE A 45 -17.53 19.05 8.01
C ILE A 45 -17.32 18.77 9.50
N VAL A 46 -17.29 17.49 9.85
CA VAL A 46 -17.02 16.98 11.20
C VAL A 46 -15.57 16.56 11.32
N SER A 47 -15.09 15.81 10.33
CA SER A 47 -13.69 15.43 10.20
C SER A 47 -13.34 15.23 8.74
N GLU A 48 -12.07 15.41 8.42
CA GLU A 48 -11.48 15.13 7.11
C GLU A 48 -10.11 14.49 7.34
N VAL A 49 -9.95 13.28 6.82
CA VAL A 49 -8.67 12.55 6.83
C VAL A 49 -8.32 12.17 5.39
N SER A 50 -7.03 12.20 5.06
CA SER A 50 -6.58 11.89 3.71
C SER A 50 -5.32 11.04 3.73
N ASN A 51 -5.17 10.25 2.68
CA ASN A 51 -3.95 9.51 2.37
C ASN A 51 -3.58 9.76 0.90
N THR A 52 -2.59 9.02 0.41
CA THR A 52 -2.13 9.08 -0.97
C THR A 52 -3.28 9.03 -1.99
N HIS A 53 -4.23 8.12 -1.79
CA HIS A 53 -5.17 7.72 -2.83
C HIS A 53 -6.57 8.33 -2.66
N PHE A 54 -6.98 8.66 -1.45
CA PHE A 54 -8.33 9.15 -1.19
C PHE A 54 -8.44 10.10 0.00
N VAL A 55 -9.57 10.78 0.07
CA VAL A 55 -10.00 11.63 1.20
C VAL A 55 -11.30 11.07 1.77
N HIS A 56 -11.38 10.92 3.08
CA HIS A 56 -12.60 10.56 3.79
C HIS A 56 -13.05 11.76 4.63
N ARG A 57 -14.26 12.26 4.33
CA ARG A 57 -14.93 13.31 5.09
C ARG A 57 -16.13 12.74 5.82
N ILE A 58 -16.24 13.02 7.12
CA ILE A 58 -17.51 12.84 7.85
C ILE A 58 -18.23 14.18 7.80
N LEU A 59 -19.39 14.19 7.15
CA LEU A 59 -20.25 15.35 7.00
C LEU A 59 -21.42 15.28 7.99
N SER A 60 -21.79 16.43 8.55
CA SER A 60 -23.07 16.61 9.23
C SER A 60 -24.12 17.06 8.23
N LEU A 61 -25.22 16.33 8.12
CA LEU A 61 -26.38 16.72 7.31
C LEU A 61 -27.56 17.00 8.23
N ARG A 62 -27.99 18.26 8.29
CA ARG A 62 -29.06 18.74 9.18
C ARG A 62 -30.22 19.30 8.37
N ILE A 63 -31.46 19.12 8.84
CA ILE A 63 -32.60 19.89 8.33
C ILE A 63 -32.60 21.24 9.03
N ALA A 64 -32.45 22.32 8.26
CA ALA A 64 -32.49 23.68 8.78
C ALA A 64 -33.86 23.97 9.42
N LYS A 65 -33.84 24.62 10.60
CA LYS A 65 -35.04 25.05 11.35
C LYS A 65 -35.98 23.91 11.79
N CYS A 66 -35.51 22.65 11.81
CA CYS A 66 -36.28 21.52 12.33
C CYS A 66 -36.20 21.47 13.87
N VAL A 67 -37.34 21.26 14.53
CA VAL A 67 -37.46 21.10 15.99
C VAL A 67 -38.21 19.79 16.29
N PRO A 68 -37.59 18.80 16.97
CA PRO A 68 -36.21 18.80 17.46
C PRO A 68 -35.17 18.73 16.33
N PRO A 69 -33.93 19.20 16.57
CA PRO A 69 -32.85 19.12 15.58
C PRO A 69 -32.66 17.68 15.10
N THR A 70 -32.79 17.45 13.80
CA THR A 70 -32.52 16.15 13.19
C THR A 70 -31.23 16.22 12.38
N GLU A 71 -30.24 15.41 12.76
CA GLU A 71 -28.91 15.35 12.15
C GLU A 71 -28.58 13.92 11.74
N ARG A 72 -27.88 13.76 10.62
CA ARG A 72 -27.27 12.49 10.19
C ARG A 72 -25.80 12.68 9.86
N ARG A 73 -25.00 11.66 10.16
CA ARG A 73 -23.61 11.58 9.69
C ARG A 73 -23.59 10.97 8.30
N VAL A 74 -22.83 11.57 7.39
CA VAL A 74 -22.64 11.08 6.02
C VAL A 74 -21.15 10.99 5.75
N HIS A 75 -20.69 9.79 5.38
CA HIS A 75 -19.34 9.51 4.94
C HIS A 75 -19.21 9.86 3.46
N GLN A 76 -18.43 10.87 3.13
CA GLN A 76 -18.03 11.14 1.76
C GLN A 76 -16.60 10.63 1.54
N LEU A 77 -16.45 9.68 0.61
CA LEU A 77 -15.20 9.01 0.29
C LEU A 77 -14.81 9.40 -1.12
N HIS A 78 -13.74 10.18 -1.25
CA HIS A 78 -13.29 10.76 -2.51
C HIS A 78 -11.98 10.12 -2.97
N PHE A 79 -12.07 9.26 -3.97
CA PHE A 79 -10.93 8.65 -4.63
C PHE A 79 -10.29 9.63 -5.62
N LYS A 80 -9.00 9.93 -5.41
CA LYS A 80 -8.22 10.91 -6.19
C LYS A 80 -7.43 10.26 -7.34
N GLY A 81 -7.18 8.95 -7.24
CA GLY A 81 -6.25 8.22 -8.10
C GLY A 81 -6.79 7.79 -9.47
N TRP A 82 -7.86 8.41 -9.98
CA TRP A 82 -8.38 8.11 -11.32
C TRP A 82 -8.11 9.29 -12.28
N PRO A 83 -7.28 9.12 -13.33
CA PRO A 83 -6.90 10.21 -14.24
C PRO A 83 -8.06 10.70 -15.13
N ASP A 84 -7.92 11.91 -15.69
CA ASP A 84 -8.92 12.46 -16.64
C ASP A 84 -9.11 11.53 -17.83
N HIS A 85 -8.00 11.23 -18.50
CA HIS A 85 -7.92 10.36 -19.65
C HIS A 85 -7.54 8.93 -19.26
N GLY A 86 -8.32 7.95 -19.74
CA GLY A 86 -8.04 6.53 -19.54
C GLY A 86 -8.46 5.96 -18.19
N VAL A 87 -7.58 5.15 -17.61
CA VAL A 87 -7.78 4.39 -16.36
C VAL A 87 -6.52 4.49 -15.49
N PRO A 88 -6.61 4.20 -14.18
CA PRO A 88 -5.41 4.09 -13.35
C PRO A 88 -4.45 3.03 -13.92
N ASP A 89 -3.15 3.28 -13.84
CA ASP A 89 -2.10 2.35 -14.31
C ASP A 89 -2.13 1.03 -13.55
N THR A 90 -2.67 1.05 -12.33
CA THR A 90 -2.83 -0.14 -11.50
C THR A 90 -4.11 -0.11 -10.69
N VAL A 91 -4.64 -1.29 -10.34
CA VAL A 91 -5.90 -1.46 -9.62
C VAL A 91 -5.75 -1.42 -8.10
N PHE A 92 -4.53 -1.57 -7.55
CA PHE A 92 -4.33 -1.68 -6.09
C PHE A 92 -4.88 -0.49 -5.29
N PRO A 93 -4.67 0.79 -5.69
CA PRO A 93 -5.28 1.93 -5.01
C PRO A 93 -6.81 1.88 -4.98
N LEU A 94 -7.42 1.43 -6.09
CA LEU A 94 -8.87 1.30 -6.21
C LEU A 94 -9.41 0.17 -5.30
N LEU A 95 -8.70 -0.96 -5.23
CA LEU A 95 -9.05 -2.07 -4.34
C LEU A 95 -8.91 -1.69 -2.86
N THR A 96 -7.82 -1.02 -2.48
CA THR A 96 -7.63 -0.48 -1.13
C THR A 96 -8.78 0.46 -0.75
N PHE A 97 -9.17 1.36 -1.66
CA PHE A 97 -10.30 2.25 -1.47
C PHE A 97 -11.63 1.50 -1.34
N MET A 98 -11.87 0.47 -2.16
CA MET A 98 -13.08 -0.36 -2.07
C MET A 98 -13.17 -1.14 -0.75
N HIS A 99 -12.06 -1.71 -0.28
CA HIS A 99 -12.00 -2.39 1.02
C HIS A 99 -12.30 -1.42 2.16
N TYR A 100 -11.73 -0.21 2.12
CA TYR A 100 -12.00 0.84 3.10
C TYR A 100 -13.48 1.27 3.12
N VAL A 101 -14.10 1.50 1.95
CA VAL A 101 -15.52 1.86 1.88
C VAL A 101 -16.41 0.73 2.42
N ALA A 102 -16.05 -0.53 2.17
CA ALA A 102 -16.82 -1.70 2.57
C ALA A 102 -16.92 -1.93 4.09
N GLU A 103 -16.02 -1.33 4.87
CA GLU A 103 -16.01 -1.40 6.34
C GLU A 103 -17.08 -0.49 6.97
N ILE A 104 -17.60 0.49 6.21
CA ILE A 104 -18.60 1.43 6.69
C ILE A 104 -19.99 0.81 6.54
N HIS A 105 -20.70 0.65 7.66
CA HIS A 105 -22.07 0.16 7.66
C HIS A 105 -23.00 1.13 6.92
N SER A 106 -23.62 0.66 5.83
CA SER A 106 -24.57 1.46 5.05
C SER A 106 -25.98 1.45 5.65
N THR A 107 -26.58 2.62 5.87
CA THR A 107 -27.97 2.77 6.34
C THR A 107 -29.01 2.89 5.22
N GLY A 108 -28.53 2.91 3.98
CA GLY A 108 -29.31 3.04 2.75
C GLY A 108 -28.41 2.80 1.54
N PRO A 109 -28.88 3.03 0.30
CA PRO A 109 -28.07 2.85 -0.89
C PRO A 109 -26.81 3.70 -0.86
N ILE A 110 -25.66 3.12 -1.24
CA ILE A 110 -24.42 3.88 -1.45
C ILE A 110 -24.57 4.74 -2.70
N VAL A 111 -24.33 6.04 -2.56
CA VAL A 111 -24.42 6.98 -3.68
C VAL A 111 -23.05 7.09 -4.34
N VAL A 112 -22.90 6.54 -5.53
CA VAL A 112 -21.64 6.59 -6.29
C VAL A 112 -21.79 7.60 -7.43
N HIS A 113 -20.86 8.54 -7.55
CA HIS A 113 -20.83 9.45 -8.70
C HIS A 113 -19.40 9.78 -9.18
N CYS A 114 -19.34 10.27 -10.41
CA CYS A 114 -18.17 10.90 -11.01
C CYS A 114 -18.65 12.22 -11.63
N SER A 115 -18.34 12.50 -12.89
CA SER A 115 -18.92 13.61 -13.64
C SER A 115 -20.30 13.25 -14.21
N ALA A 116 -20.36 12.40 -15.26
CA ALA A 116 -21.63 11.94 -15.86
C ALA A 116 -22.31 10.77 -15.09
N GLY A 117 -21.61 10.19 -14.12
CA GLY A 117 -22.10 9.05 -13.34
C GLY A 117 -22.29 7.77 -14.15
N VAL A 118 -21.43 7.51 -15.15
CA VAL A 118 -21.52 6.31 -16.01
C VAL A 118 -20.20 5.56 -16.18
N GLY A 119 -19.10 6.24 -16.52
CA GLY A 119 -17.79 5.61 -16.75
C GLY A 119 -17.17 5.08 -15.46
N ARG A 120 -16.40 5.93 -14.76
CA ARG A 120 -15.72 5.58 -13.49
C ARG A 120 -16.67 5.05 -12.43
N SER A 121 -17.86 5.65 -12.29
CA SER A 121 -18.91 5.16 -11.38
C SER A 121 -19.39 3.76 -11.74
N GLY A 122 -19.63 3.48 -13.02
CA GLY A 122 -20.04 2.16 -13.49
C GLY A 122 -18.97 1.10 -13.21
N SER A 123 -17.70 1.45 -13.43
CA SER A 123 -16.57 0.56 -13.13
C SER A 123 -16.45 0.26 -11.64
N TYR A 124 -16.56 1.29 -10.78
CA TYR A 124 -16.56 1.10 -9.33
C TYR A 124 -17.70 0.18 -8.89
N ILE A 125 -18.93 0.44 -9.35
CA ILE A 125 -20.12 -0.35 -8.99
C ILE A 125 -19.97 -1.80 -9.47
N LEU A 126 -19.48 -2.01 -10.70
CA LEU A 126 -19.28 -3.34 -11.27
C LEU A 126 -18.29 -4.14 -10.42
N VAL A 127 -17.12 -3.57 -10.11
CA VAL A 127 -16.08 -4.26 -9.33
C VAL A 127 -16.53 -4.49 -7.89
N ASP A 128 -17.14 -3.52 -7.22
CA ASP A 128 -17.63 -3.72 -5.85
C ASP A 128 -18.76 -4.77 -5.79
N SER A 129 -19.64 -4.82 -6.79
CA SER A 129 -20.65 -5.87 -6.87
C SER A 129 -20.01 -7.25 -7.07
N MET A 130 -18.96 -7.36 -7.88
CA MET A 130 -18.22 -8.62 -8.04
C MET A 130 -17.45 -9.00 -6.78
N ARG A 131 -16.83 -8.04 -6.10
CA ARG A 131 -16.17 -8.25 -4.81
C ARG A 131 -17.12 -8.89 -3.80
N ARG A 132 -18.35 -8.38 -3.69
CA ARG A 132 -19.39 -8.97 -2.83
C ARG A 132 -19.87 -10.34 -3.32
N HIS A 133 -19.99 -10.51 -4.64
CA HIS A 133 -20.40 -11.78 -5.25
C HIS A 133 -19.40 -12.91 -4.98
N LEU A 134 -18.10 -12.61 -5.06
CA LEU A 134 -17.01 -13.58 -4.82
C LEU A 134 -16.98 -14.12 -3.38
N ILE A 135 -17.57 -13.41 -2.41
CA ILE A 135 -17.71 -13.88 -1.02
C ILE A 135 -18.67 -15.08 -0.94
N SER A 136 -19.73 -15.10 -1.75
CA SER A 136 -20.80 -16.09 -1.66
C SER A 136 -20.82 -17.10 -2.81
N PHE A 137 -20.20 -16.79 -3.94
CA PHE A 137 -20.30 -17.58 -5.15
C PHE A 137 -18.94 -17.79 -5.83
N ARG A 138 -18.73 -19.02 -6.34
CA ARG A 138 -17.51 -19.41 -7.07
C ARG A 138 -17.62 -19.30 -8.60
N LYS A 139 -18.68 -18.67 -9.11
CA LYS A 139 -18.91 -18.49 -10.55
C LYS A 139 -19.01 -17.01 -10.86
N LEU A 140 -18.33 -16.55 -11.90
CA LEU A 140 -18.30 -15.15 -12.32
C LEU A 140 -18.88 -15.01 -13.73
N ASN A 141 -19.69 -13.97 -13.96
CA ASN A 141 -20.07 -13.54 -15.30
C ASN A 141 -20.07 -12.01 -15.36
N LEU A 142 -18.89 -11.43 -15.53
CA LEU A 142 -18.70 -9.98 -15.50
C LEU A 142 -19.50 -9.26 -16.60
N MET A 143 -19.51 -9.83 -17.81
CA MET A 143 -20.24 -9.28 -18.96
C MET A 143 -21.75 -9.30 -18.71
N GLY A 144 -22.30 -10.44 -18.29
CA GLY A 144 -23.72 -10.57 -17.97
C GLY A 144 -24.15 -9.61 -16.87
N HIS A 145 -23.31 -9.40 -15.86
CA HIS A 145 -23.57 -8.44 -14.80
C HIS A 145 -23.55 -6.99 -15.31
N LEU A 146 -22.59 -6.61 -16.15
CA LEU A 146 -22.57 -5.30 -16.79
C LEU A 146 -23.79 -5.05 -17.68
N VAL A 147 -24.20 -6.06 -18.48
CA VAL A 147 -25.42 -5.98 -19.30
C VAL A 147 -26.65 -5.76 -18.42
N HIS A 148 -26.74 -6.43 -17.27
CA HIS A 148 -27.81 -6.21 -16.32
C HIS A 148 -27.79 -4.78 -15.75
N MET A 149 -26.64 -4.29 -15.29
CA MET A 149 -26.49 -2.91 -14.79
C MET A 149 -26.88 -1.87 -15.84
N ARG A 150 -26.52 -2.09 -17.11
CA ARG A 150 -26.85 -1.17 -18.21
C ARG A 150 -28.34 -1.07 -18.53
N ARG A 151 -29.16 -2.03 -18.09
CA ARG A 151 -30.64 -1.93 -18.16
C ARG A 151 -31.20 -0.92 -17.16
N GLN A 152 -30.48 -0.64 -16.08
CA GLN A 152 -30.89 0.32 -15.05
C GLN A 152 -30.33 1.72 -15.32
N ARG A 153 -29.12 1.81 -15.90
CA ARG A 153 -28.52 3.06 -16.36
C ARG A 153 -27.65 2.82 -17.58
N GLU A 154 -28.02 3.44 -18.69
CA GLU A 154 -27.30 3.28 -19.96
C GLU A 154 -25.82 3.71 -19.84
N LYS A 155 -24.96 3.12 -20.65
CA LYS A 155 -23.53 3.49 -20.81
C LYS A 155 -22.64 3.32 -19.58
N LEU A 156 -23.09 2.61 -18.53
CA LEU A 156 -22.20 2.22 -17.42
C LEU A 156 -20.97 1.48 -17.95
N VAL A 157 -19.78 1.78 -17.41
CA VAL A 157 -18.47 1.35 -17.94
C VAL A 157 -18.35 1.78 -19.41
N GLN A 158 -17.92 3.02 -19.63
CA GLN A 158 -18.10 3.72 -20.90
C GLN A 158 -17.11 3.28 -21.98
N THR A 159 -15.89 2.87 -21.59
CA THR A 159 -14.80 2.55 -22.52
C THR A 159 -14.31 1.12 -22.35
N VAL A 160 -13.55 0.63 -23.33
CA VAL A 160 -12.97 -0.72 -23.30
C VAL A 160 -11.89 -0.81 -22.21
N GLU A 161 -11.07 0.23 -22.05
CA GLU A 161 -10.03 0.33 -21.03
C GLU A 161 -10.64 0.23 -19.63
N GLN A 162 -11.76 0.90 -19.40
CA GLN A 162 -12.52 0.79 -18.14
C GLN A 162 -13.03 -0.63 -17.88
N TYR A 163 -13.41 -1.35 -18.93
CA TYR A 163 -13.84 -2.74 -18.81
C TYR A 163 -12.67 -3.69 -18.55
N ILE A 164 -11.51 -3.46 -19.19
CA ILE A 164 -10.25 -4.18 -18.92
C ILE A 164 -9.82 -3.95 -17.47
N LEU A 165 -9.86 -2.71 -16.98
CA LEU A 165 -9.57 -2.39 -15.59
C LEU A 165 -10.49 -3.16 -14.63
N CYS A 166 -11.78 -3.30 -14.95
CA CYS A 166 -12.69 -4.11 -14.14
C CYS A 166 -12.32 -5.59 -14.11
N HIS A 167 -11.89 -6.17 -15.24
CA HIS A 167 -11.39 -7.55 -15.28
C HIS A 167 -10.11 -7.71 -14.46
N GLU A 168 -9.17 -6.78 -14.58
CA GLU A 168 -7.93 -6.78 -13.81
C GLU A 168 -8.20 -6.67 -12.30
N ALA A 169 -9.09 -5.76 -11.88
CA ALA A 169 -9.47 -5.62 -10.48
C ALA A 169 -10.12 -6.90 -9.92
N VAL A 170 -11.00 -7.54 -10.70
CA VAL A 170 -11.63 -8.81 -10.32
C VAL A 170 -10.62 -9.95 -10.29
N ARG A 171 -9.65 -9.97 -11.20
CA ARG A 171 -8.54 -10.95 -11.19
C ARG A 171 -7.73 -10.85 -9.91
N GLN A 172 -7.38 -9.63 -9.49
CA GLN A 172 -6.66 -9.38 -8.24
C GLN A 172 -7.48 -9.77 -7.01
N LEU A 173 -8.79 -9.51 -6.99
CA LEU A 173 -9.70 -9.98 -5.93
C LEU A 173 -9.78 -11.51 -5.84
N ILE A 174 -9.74 -12.21 -6.98
CA ILE A 174 -9.72 -13.67 -7.01
C ILE A 174 -8.36 -14.20 -6.50
N ARG A 175 -7.26 -13.57 -6.92
CA ARG A 175 -5.89 -13.98 -6.57
C ARG A 175 -5.62 -13.76 -5.07
N HIS A 176 -5.88 -12.56 -4.56
CA HIS A 176 -5.47 -12.17 -3.21
C HIS A 176 -6.60 -12.27 -2.17
N GLY A 177 -7.86 -12.22 -2.60
CA GLY A 177 -9.00 -12.16 -1.68
C GLY A 177 -9.12 -10.80 -0.99
N ILE A 178 -9.85 -10.78 0.13
CA ILE A 178 -9.99 -9.60 1.01
C ILE A 178 -9.06 -9.83 2.21
N THR A 179 -7.93 -9.12 2.22
CA THR A 179 -6.80 -9.33 3.15
C THR A 179 -6.58 -8.19 4.14
N ARG A 180 -7.50 -7.22 4.16
CA ARG A 180 -7.55 -6.14 5.14
C ARG A 180 -8.02 -6.67 6.50
N VAL A 181 -7.27 -6.36 7.55
CA VAL A 181 -7.47 -6.91 8.91
C VAL A 181 -7.36 -5.80 9.95
N HIS A 182 -8.38 -5.69 10.81
CA HIS A 182 -8.35 -4.81 11.97
C HIS A 182 -7.35 -5.28 13.04
N SER A 183 -6.73 -4.32 13.74
CA SER A 183 -5.80 -4.55 14.86
C SER A 183 -6.31 -5.63 15.82
N ASP A 184 -7.57 -5.53 16.20
CA ASP A 184 -8.22 -6.35 17.22
C ASP A 184 -8.38 -7.82 16.77
N LEU A 185 -8.34 -8.06 15.45
CA LEU A 185 -8.43 -9.37 14.83
C LEU A 185 -7.08 -9.89 14.35
N PHE A 186 -6.02 -9.10 14.43
CA PHE A 186 -4.73 -9.41 13.82
C PHE A 186 -4.13 -10.71 14.38
N GLN A 187 -4.15 -10.90 15.71
CA GLN A 187 -3.64 -12.14 16.32
C GLN A 187 -4.45 -13.37 15.90
N ARG A 188 -5.78 -13.23 15.77
CA ARG A 188 -6.64 -14.32 15.28
C ARG A 188 -6.34 -14.64 13.82
N TYR A 189 -6.08 -13.60 13.02
CA TYR A 189 -5.71 -13.75 11.63
C TYR A 189 -4.35 -14.47 11.48
N LEU A 190 -3.35 -14.16 12.31
CA LEU A 190 -2.07 -14.89 12.31
C LEU A 190 -2.26 -16.38 12.62
N ASN A 191 -3.10 -16.72 13.60
CA ASN A 191 -3.42 -18.12 13.89
C ASN A 191 -4.09 -18.80 12.68
N TYR A 192 -5.04 -18.11 12.05
CA TYR A 192 -5.70 -18.59 10.82
C TYR A 192 -4.71 -18.78 9.65
N LEU A 193 -3.69 -17.92 9.55
CA LEU A 193 -2.63 -18.06 8.55
C LEU A 193 -1.72 -19.27 8.83
N GLY A 194 -1.50 -19.61 10.09
CA GLY A 194 -0.70 -20.77 10.51
C GLY A 194 -1.40 -22.12 10.32
N GLU A 195 -2.72 -22.15 10.18
CA GLU A 195 -3.48 -23.37 9.92
C GLU A 195 -3.27 -23.91 8.49
N GLU A 196 -3.21 -25.23 8.37
CA GLU A 196 -3.15 -25.93 7.09
C GLU A 196 -4.48 -25.94 6.35
N ASN A 197 -4.39 -25.84 5.03
CA ASN A 197 -5.52 -26.02 4.13
C ASN A 197 -5.61 -27.49 3.68
N VAL A 198 -6.63 -27.85 2.89
CA VAL A 198 -6.87 -29.24 2.41
C VAL A 198 -5.66 -29.84 1.67
N ASN A 199 -4.79 -28.99 1.13
CA ASN A 199 -3.61 -29.37 0.35
C ASN A 199 -2.33 -29.53 1.22
N GLY A 200 -2.45 -29.48 2.56
CA GLY A 200 -1.32 -29.57 3.51
C GLY A 200 -0.45 -28.32 3.61
N LYS A 201 -0.70 -27.29 2.79
CA LYS A 201 -0.03 -25.99 2.88
C LYS A 201 -0.73 -25.10 3.89
N THR A 202 0.02 -24.34 4.68
CA THR A 202 -0.55 -23.28 5.51
C THR A 202 -1.10 -22.15 4.64
N ARG A 203 -2.02 -21.35 5.18
CA ARG A 203 -2.54 -20.19 4.43
C ARG A 203 -1.49 -19.08 4.28
N MET A 204 -0.60 -18.94 5.26
CA MET A 204 0.62 -18.13 5.12
C MET A 204 1.45 -18.62 3.94
N GLN A 205 1.57 -19.95 3.78
CA GLN A 205 2.32 -20.51 2.69
C GLN A 205 1.75 -20.15 1.32
N MET A 206 0.42 -20.26 1.18
CA MET A 206 -0.26 -19.87 -0.05
C MET A 206 -0.06 -18.38 -0.36
N GLN A 207 -0.13 -17.51 0.66
CA GLN A 207 0.07 -16.06 0.46
C GLN A 207 1.46 -15.71 -0.06
N TYR A 208 2.53 -16.30 0.50
CA TYR A 208 3.87 -15.99 -0.01
C TYR A 208 4.09 -16.57 -1.40
N GLU A 209 3.56 -17.76 -1.71
CA GLU A 209 3.69 -18.37 -3.04
C GLU A 209 3.08 -17.45 -4.11
N ASP A 210 1.95 -16.81 -3.79
CA ASP A 210 1.32 -15.83 -4.69
C ASP A 210 2.08 -14.50 -4.76
N LEU A 211 2.66 -14.02 -3.66
CA LEU A 211 3.38 -12.73 -3.61
C LEU A 211 4.77 -12.79 -4.27
N CYS A 212 5.46 -13.92 -4.12
CA CYS A 212 6.78 -14.17 -4.66
C CYS A 212 6.75 -14.77 -6.08
N GLU A 213 5.57 -15.04 -6.64
CA GLU A 213 5.45 -15.58 -7.99
C GLU A 213 6.08 -14.64 -9.02
N CYS A 214 6.99 -15.18 -9.84
CA CYS A 214 7.59 -14.47 -10.96
C CYS A 214 7.55 -15.37 -12.20
N GLN A 215 6.88 -14.91 -13.25
CA GLN A 215 6.68 -15.67 -14.49
C GLN A 215 7.80 -15.43 -15.52
N HIS A 216 8.80 -14.59 -15.20
CA HIS A 216 9.90 -14.28 -16.08
C HIS A 216 11.02 -15.33 -15.98
N THR A 217 11.72 -15.54 -17.10
CA THR A 217 12.90 -16.42 -17.17
C THR A 217 14.03 -15.68 -17.89
N PRO A 218 15.16 -15.36 -17.24
CA PRO A 218 15.47 -15.66 -15.82
C PRO A 218 14.55 -14.93 -14.84
N LEU A 219 14.48 -15.42 -13.60
CA LEU A 219 13.71 -14.79 -12.53
C LEU A 219 14.17 -13.33 -12.33
N CYS A 220 13.22 -12.42 -12.14
CA CYS A 220 13.52 -11.04 -11.80
C CYS A 220 14.27 -10.97 -10.47
N SER A 221 15.29 -10.11 -10.41
CA SER A 221 15.86 -9.58 -9.17
C SER A 221 15.38 -8.15 -8.96
N PRO A 222 15.56 -7.56 -7.77
CA PRO A 222 15.39 -6.12 -7.61
C PRO A 222 16.21 -5.32 -8.65
N PRO A 223 15.74 -4.12 -9.04
CA PRO A 223 16.41 -3.32 -10.06
C PRO A 223 17.81 -2.89 -9.60
N SER A 224 18.76 -2.80 -10.54
CA SER A 224 20.16 -2.48 -10.22
C SER A 224 20.40 -1.00 -9.90
N ASP A 225 19.48 -0.14 -10.29
CA ASP A 225 19.49 1.31 -10.09
C ASP A 225 18.61 1.69 -8.89
N PHE A 226 17.36 2.10 -9.12
CA PHE A 226 16.44 2.49 -8.06
C PHE A 226 14.99 2.15 -8.42
N ILE A 227 14.13 2.15 -7.41
CA ILE A 227 12.68 2.04 -7.58
C ILE A 227 11.96 2.99 -6.63
N THR A 228 10.94 3.66 -7.16
CA THR A 228 10.03 4.48 -6.37
C THR A 228 8.85 3.63 -5.92
N LEU A 229 8.53 3.67 -4.63
CA LEU A 229 7.47 2.89 -4.01
C LEU A 229 6.46 3.80 -3.30
N PRO A 230 5.16 3.55 -3.45
CA PRO A 230 4.13 4.33 -2.80
C PRO A 230 4.09 4.04 -1.29
N GLY A 231 3.80 5.05 -0.50
CA GLY A 231 3.54 4.92 0.93
C GLY A 231 2.11 5.30 1.29
N TYR A 232 1.89 5.52 2.57
CA TYR A 232 0.57 5.89 3.08
C TYR A 232 0.19 7.34 2.72
N HIS A 233 1.14 8.27 2.73
CA HIS A 233 0.85 9.69 2.52
C HIS A 233 1.09 10.14 1.08
N ARG A 234 2.08 9.55 0.41
CA ARG A 234 2.49 9.93 -0.95
C ARG A 234 2.62 8.75 -1.93
N PRO A 235 2.44 8.98 -3.25
CA PRO A 235 2.63 7.95 -4.27
C PRO A 235 4.11 7.66 -4.55
N ASP A 236 4.99 8.59 -4.15
CA ASP A 236 6.45 8.56 -4.27
C ASP A 236 7.14 8.57 -2.90
N GLU A 237 6.49 8.02 -1.86
CA GLU A 237 6.96 8.12 -0.46
C GLU A 237 8.37 7.59 -0.26
N PHE A 238 8.73 6.51 -0.96
CA PHE A 238 10.04 5.86 -0.80
C PHE A 238 10.76 5.75 -2.13
N ILE A 239 12.08 5.90 -2.08
CA ILE A 239 12.99 5.56 -3.18
C ILE A 239 13.98 4.54 -2.64
N VAL A 240 14.03 3.34 -3.20
CA VAL A 240 15.04 2.35 -2.84
C VAL A 240 16.12 2.34 -3.92
N ALA A 241 17.32 2.79 -3.57
CA ALA A 241 18.49 2.81 -4.43
C ALA A 241 19.36 1.57 -4.15
N ASN A 242 19.69 0.80 -5.18
CA ASN A 242 20.43 -0.47 -5.10
C ASN A 242 21.86 -0.35 -5.65
N TRP A 243 22.37 0.87 -5.85
CA TRP A 243 23.77 1.06 -6.22
C TRP A 243 24.67 0.55 -5.08
N PRO A 244 25.69 -0.28 -5.38
CA PRO A 244 26.53 -0.89 -4.35
C PRO A 244 27.55 0.10 -3.73
N LYS A 245 27.76 1.25 -4.37
CA LYS A 245 28.66 2.32 -3.95
C LYS A 245 28.09 3.66 -4.38
N GLU A 246 28.58 4.72 -3.75
CA GLU A 246 28.33 6.09 -4.22
C GLU A 246 28.66 6.23 -5.72
N CYS A 247 27.77 6.90 -6.43
CA CYS A 247 27.88 7.17 -7.86
C CYS A 247 27.25 8.53 -8.19
N ILE A 248 27.50 9.01 -9.42
CA ILE A 248 27.02 10.31 -9.90
C ILE A 248 25.49 10.30 -10.01
N GLU A 249 24.93 9.18 -10.46
CA GLU A 249 23.49 8.97 -10.67
C GLU A 249 22.70 9.09 -9.35
N LEU A 250 23.29 8.70 -8.22
CA LEU A 250 22.69 8.87 -6.90
C LEU A 250 22.41 10.36 -6.61
N TRP A 251 23.39 11.23 -6.84
CA TRP A 251 23.27 12.66 -6.53
C TRP A 251 22.36 13.39 -7.54
N GLN A 252 22.36 12.97 -8.81
CA GLN A 252 21.37 13.41 -9.79
C GLN A 252 19.94 13.04 -9.35
N LEU A 253 19.74 11.82 -8.85
CA LEU A 253 18.44 11.37 -8.33
C LEU A 253 18.03 12.18 -7.09
N VAL A 254 18.92 12.33 -6.11
CA VAL A 254 18.67 13.10 -4.88
C VAL A 254 18.26 14.53 -5.19
N TRP A 255 18.97 15.20 -6.10
CA TRP A 255 18.63 16.56 -6.52
C TRP A 255 17.29 16.62 -7.26
N SER A 256 17.10 15.76 -8.27
CA SER A 256 15.89 15.79 -9.12
C SER A 256 14.60 15.44 -8.38
N GLN A 257 14.69 14.58 -7.35
CA GLN A 257 13.57 14.18 -6.51
C GLN A 257 13.46 15.01 -5.22
N ASN A 258 14.31 16.02 -5.05
CA ASN A 258 14.39 16.87 -3.86
C ASN A 258 14.47 16.02 -2.57
N CYS A 259 15.26 14.95 -2.59
CA CYS A 259 15.39 14.05 -1.44
C CYS A 259 16.13 14.76 -0.30
N GLN A 260 15.46 14.92 0.83
CA GLN A 260 16.01 15.63 2.00
C GLN A 260 16.55 14.69 3.08
N THR A 261 16.31 13.38 2.94
CA THR A 261 16.78 12.37 3.90
C THR A 261 17.16 11.09 3.16
N ILE A 262 18.37 10.61 3.44
CA ILE A 262 18.90 9.34 2.97
C ILE A 262 19.09 8.43 4.18
N VAL A 263 18.52 7.23 4.12
CA VAL A 263 18.77 6.14 5.05
C VAL A 263 19.78 5.18 4.41
N LEU A 264 20.97 5.07 4.99
CA LEU A 264 21.97 4.12 4.55
C LEU A 264 21.86 2.84 5.40
N LEU A 265 21.45 1.73 4.78
CA LEU A 265 21.45 0.42 5.42
C LEU A 265 22.89 -0.14 5.41
N ALA A 266 23.59 0.04 6.53
CA ALA A 266 24.99 -0.33 6.66
C ALA A 266 25.17 -1.84 6.89
N LEU A 267 26.18 -2.42 6.21
CA LEU A 267 26.57 -3.82 6.32
C LEU A 267 27.57 -4.10 7.45
N GLY A 268 28.06 -3.06 8.12
CA GLY A 268 28.99 -3.14 9.26
C GLY A 268 29.43 -1.76 9.72
N ASP A 269 30.37 -1.71 10.68
CA ASP A 269 30.80 -0.47 11.35
C ASP A 269 31.75 0.41 10.51
N SER A 270 32.31 -0.11 9.40
CA SER A 270 33.14 0.69 8.49
C SER A 270 32.33 1.22 7.31
N ASP A 271 32.01 2.51 7.37
CA ASP A 271 31.16 3.20 6.39
C ASP A 271 31.91 3.43 5.06
N THR A 272 31.98 2.40 4.22
CA THR A 272 32.75 2.40 2.95
C THR A 272 31.91 2.75 1.72
N TYR A 273 30.65 3.13 1.93
CA TYR A 273 29.74 3.46 0.83
C TYR A 273 30.11 4.78 0.15
N TRP A 274 30.40 5.79 0.96
CA TRP A 274 30.77 7.13 0.51
C TRP A 274 32.23 7.15 0.04
N THR A 275 32.42 7.64 -1.18
CA THR A 275 33.72 7.80 -1.85
C THR A 275 34.18 9.25 -1.90
N GLY A 276 33.30 10.21 -1.55
CA GLY A 276 33.60 11.64 -1.53
C GLY A 276 33.48 12.27 -2.92
N VAL A 277 32.39 11.97 -3.64
CA VAL A 277 32.10 12.64 -4.91
C VAL A 277 31.90 14.14 -4.63
N GLU A 278 32.69 15.00 -5.28
CA GLU A 278 32.63 16.45 -5.06
C GLU A 278 31.82 17.20 -6.13
N ASN A 279 31.72 16.66 -7.35
CA ASN A 279 31.08 17.34 -8.48
C ASN A 279 30.27 16.36 -9.34
N VAL A 280 29.06 16.77 -9.71
CA VAL A 280 28.10 16.02 -10.55
C VAL A 280 27.47 17.00 -11.53
N ASP A 281 27.96 17.02 -12.77
CA ASP A 281 27.58 18.03 -13.77
C ASP A 281 27.73 19.47 -13.21
N ASP A 282 26.63 20.20 -13.06
CA ASP A 282 26.57 21.56 -12.49
C ASP A 282 26.37 21.57 -10.96
N LEU A 283 26.29 20.40 -10.31
CA LEU A 283 26.10 20.24 -8.87
C LEU A 283 27.45 20.11 -8.16
N THR A 284 27.66 20.95 -7.16
CA THR A 284 28.71 20.74 -6.14
C THR A 284 28.15 19.92 -4.99
N VAL A 285 28.90 18.92 -4.53
CA VAL A 285 28.53 18.00 -3.46
C VAL A 285 29.52 18.18 -2.31
N GLN A 286 29.04 18.57 -1.14
CA GLN A 286 29.87 18.79 0.05
C GLN A 286 29.43 17.85 1.17
N HIS A 287 30.32 16.95 1.58
CA HIS A 287 30.05 15.99 2.66
C HIS A 287 30.35 16.62 4.03
N GLY A 288 29.37 16.58 4.92
CA GLY A 288 29.53 16.80 6.36
C GLY A 288 29.44 15.49 7.14
N ASP A 289 29.44 15.57 8.47
CA ASP A 289 29.46 14.38 9.34
C ASP A 289 28.18 13.52 9.23
N ASN A 290 27.02 14.17 9.11
CA ASN A 290 25.71 13.51 9.03
C ASN A 290 24.77 14.17 8.00
N PHE A 291 25.33 14.93 7.08
CA PHE A 291 24.59 15.59 6.01
C PHE A 291 25.46 15.73 4.77
N VAL A 292 24.83 15.93 3.62
CA VAL A 292 25.47 16.34 2.38
C VAL A 292 24.76 17.58 1.84
N LEU A 293 25.53 18.60 1.46
CA LEU A 293 25.00 19.81 0.85
C LEU A 293 25.21 19.73 -0.67
N LEU A 294 24.11 19.75 -1.41
CA LEU A 294 24.11 19.87 -2.86
C LEU A 294 23.87 21.33 -3.23
N GLN A 295 24.65 21.86 -4.16
CA GLN A 295 24.51 23.24 -4.63
C GLN A 295 24.55 23.31 -6.14
N ASN A 296 23.57 23.98 -6.74
CA ASN A 296 23.58 24.40 -8.14
C ASN A 296 23.30 25.91 -8.20
N LYS A 297 24.32 26.70 -8.55
CA LYS A 297 24.24 28.17 -8.56
C LYS A 297 23.78 28.72 -7.19
N GLU A 298 22.58 29.31 -7.13
CA GLU A 298 21.98 29.90 -5.93
C GLU A 298 21.11 28.90 -5.14
N ASP A 299 20.71 27.79 -5.77
CA ASP A 299 19.87 26.78 -5.14
C ASP A 299 20.72 25.81 -4.32
N GLN A 300 20.24 25.47 -3.12
CA GLN A 300 20.89 24.55 -2.20
C GLN A 300 19.89 23.52 -1.68
N LEU A 301 20.35 22.28 -1.54
CA LEU A 301 19.61 21.17 -0.94
C LEU A 301 20.48 20.53 0.14
N CYS A 302 20.06 20.65 1.40
CA CYS A 302 20.69 19.96 2.52
C CYS A 302 20.04 18.59 2.72
N VAL A 303 20.84 17.54 2.58
CA VAL A 303 20.40 16.15 2.63
C VAL A 303 20.92 15.53 3.91
N ARG A 304 20.03 15.09 4.80
CA ARG A 304 20.42 14.39 6.02
C ARG A 304 20.78 12.94 5.72
N ILE A 305 21.89 12.46 6.30
CA ILE A 305 22.30 11.05 6.21
C ILE A 305 22.00 10.38 7.55
N VAL A 306 21.17 9.33 7.50
CA VAL A 306 20.81 8.49 8.63
C VAL A 306 21.39 7.10 8.40
N VAL A 307 22.46 6.77 9.11
CA VAL A 307 23.05 5.43 9.05
C VAL A 307 22.27 4.50 9.96
N VAL A 308 21.90 3.34 9.45
CA VAL A 308 21.21 2.29 10.22
C VAL A 308 21.91 0.96 10.00
N SER A 309 22.43 0.37 11.07
CA SER A 309 23.03 -0.95 10.99
C SER A 309 21.94 -2.04 10.96
N ARG A 310 22.22 -3.15 10.27
CA ARG A 310 21.34 -4.33 10.32
C ARG A 310 21.12 -4.85 11.73
N ALA A 311 22.18 -4.87 12.55
CA ALA A 311 22.09 -5.29 13.94
C ALA A 311 21.10 -4.45 14.75
N ALA A 312 21.05 -3.13 14.51
CA ALA A 312 20.07 -2.25 15.16
C ALA A 312 18.63 -2.57 14.72
N MET A 313 18.40 -2.77 13.41
CA MET A 313 17.08 -3.16 12.88
C MET A 313 16.61 -4.54 13.39
N GLU A 314 17.54 -5.47 13.59
CA GLU A 314 17.25 -6.79 14.15
C GLU A 314 16.90 -6.70 15.63
N ALA A 315 17.65 -5.90 16.40
CA ALA A 315 17.46 -5.70 17.83
C ALA A 315 16.12 -5.01 18.14
N ASP A 316 15.87 -3.84 17.56
CA ASP A 316 14.60 -3.12 17.71
C ASP A 316 14.23 -2.33 16.45
N PHE A 317 13.49 -3.00 15.58
CA PHE A 317 13.04 -2.45 14.30
C PHE A 317 12.19 -1.19 14.48
N TRP A 318 11.28 -1.17 15.46
CA TRP A 318 10.34 -0.05 15.59
C TRP A 318 11.00 1.16 16.24
N ALA A 319 11.92 0.96 17.18
CA ALA A 319 12.74 2.05 17.70
C ALA A 319 13.60 2.70 16.60
N GLU A 320 14.19 1.91 15.68
CA GLU A 320 14.94 2.45 14.56
C GLU A 320 14.04 3.18 13.55
N VAL A 321 12.85 2.65 13.24
CA VAL A 321 11.87 3.38 12.40
C VAL A 321 11.48 4.70 13.05
N GLU A 322 11.21 4.71 14.36
CA GLU A 322 10.88 5.93 15.09
C GLU A 322 12.04 6.94 15.06
N ARG A 323 13.28 6.47 15.29
CA ARG A 323 14.49 7.30 15.20
C ARG A 323 14.65 7.91 13.80
N ILE A 324 14.46 7.12 12.74
CA ILE A 324 14.49 7.61 11.35
C ILE A 324 13.43 8.71 11.17
N GLN A 325 12.21 8.52 11.67
CA GLN A 325 11.16 9.55 11.55
C GLN A 325 11.45 10.81 12.38
N GLN A 326 12.05 10.67 13.56
CA GLN A 326 12.47 11.82 14.40
C GLN A 326 13.62 12.61 13.75
N ASP A 327 14.52 11.92 13.04
CA ASP A 327 15.63 12.53 12.32
C ASP A 327 15.16 13.27 11.05
N ARG A 328 13.99 12.91 10.48
CA ARG A 328 13.38 13.72 9.41
C ARG A 328 12.98 15.06 9.99
N LEU A 329 13.36 16.17 9.34
CA LEU A 329 12.89 17.47 9.77
C LEU A 329 11.36 17.50 9.63
N ALA A 330 10.66 18.07 10.61
CA ALA A 330 9.19 18.06 10.71
C ALA A 330 8.44 18.67 9.49
N TYR A 331 9.17 19.22 8.52
CA TYR A 331 8.67 19.86 7.31
C TYR A 331 9.15 19.18 6.01
N HIS A 332 9.80 18.01 6.08
CA HIS A 332 10.22 17.30 4.87
C HIS A 332 9.01 16.74 4.11
N ASP A 333 8.62 17.42 3.02
CA ASP A 333 7.63 16.93 2.05
C ASP A 333 8.33 16.31 0.82
N ALA A 334 9.17 15.31 1.08
CA ALA A 334 10.02 14.66 0.09
C ALA A 334 10.10 13.13 0.32
N PRO A 335 10.41 12.35 -0.74
CA PRO A 335 10.65 10.92 -0.61
C PRO A 335 11.75 10.59 0.39
N LEU A 336 11.58 9.51 1.16
CA LEU A 336 12.64 8.90 1.95
C LEU A 336 13.48 7.99 1.03
N LEU A 337 14.72 8.39 0.77
CA LEU A 337 15.64 7.57 -0.03
C LEU A 337 16.31 6.56 0.89
N ILE A 338 16.23 5.28 0.55
CA ILE A 338 16.87 4.17 1.27
C ILE A 338 17.92 3.56 0.35
N ILE A 339 19.18 3.59 0.79
CA ILE A 339 20.30 2.96 0.09
C ILE A 339 20.42 1.53 0.56
N ASN A 340 20.16 0.61 -0.35
CA ASN A 340 20.38 -0.82 -0.22
C ASN A 340 21.72 -1.19 -0.87
N SER A 341 22.81 -1.10 -0.11
CA SER A 341 24.17 -1.31 -0.62
C SER A 341 24.52 -2.78 -0.94
N LEU A 342 23.58 -3.72 -0.76
CA LEU A 342 23.78 -5.15 -1.05
C LEU A 342 23.58 -5.45 -2.53
N ARG A 343 24.50 -6.25 -3.09
CA ARG A 343 24.24 -6.89 -4.39
C ARG A 343 23.10 -7.90 -4.23
N PRO A 344 22.05 -7.86 -5.07
CA PRO A 344 21.23 -9.05 -5.26
C PRO A 344 22.14 -10.14 -5.83
N TYR A 345 22.25 -11.27 -5.12
CA TYR A 345 23.05 -12.42 -5.54
C TYR A 345 22.70 -12.82 -6.97
N THR A 346 23.70 -12.87 -7.85
CA THR A 346 23.64 -13.71 -9.05
C THR A 346 23.49 -15.15 -8.57
N VAL A 347 22.35 -15.77 -8.86
CA VAL A 347 22.12 -17.20 -8.60
C VAL A 347 23.27 -17.99 -9.21
N SER A 348 24.15 -18.55 -8.36
CA SER A 348 25.07 -19.58 -8.81
C SER A 348 24.20 -20.77 -9.21
N SER A 349 24.42 -21.26 -10.42
CA SER A 349 23.73 -22.39 -10.99
C SER A 349 24.05 -23.67 -10.20
N SER A 350 23.33 -23.93 -9.12
CA SER A 350 23.18 -25.28 -8.57
C SER A 350 21.77 -25.76 -8.93
N SER A 351 21.71 -26.41 -10.09
CA SER A 351 20.52 -27.09 -10.59
C SER A 351 20.08 -28.20 -9.63
N HIS A 352 19.17 -27.91 -8.70
CA HIS A 352 18.30 -28.95 -8.16
C HIS A 352 17.03 -29.02 -9.01
N ARG A 353 17.11 -29.85 -10.05
CA ARG A 353 15.95 -30.33 -10.78
C ARG A 353 14.99 -30.97 -9.77
N ILE A 354 13.80 -30.43 -9.63
CA ILE A 354 12.68 -31.16 -9.03
C ILE A 354 12.31 -32.24 -10.05
N SER A 355 12.79 -33.47 -9.84
CA SER A 355 12.32 -34.63 -10.58
C SER A 355 11.00 -35.09 -10.00
N SER A 356 9.97 -35.07 -10.83
CA SER A 356 8.74 -35.82 -10.63
C SER A 356 9.01 -37.32 -10.76
N ASP A 357 9.07 -38.06 -9.65
CA ASP A 357 8.63 -39.46 -9.57
C ASP A 357 8.80 -40.05 -8.17
N GLY A 358 7.86 -40.93 -7.77
CA GLY A 358 8.10 -41.95 -6.76
C GLY A 358 7.29 -41.86 -5.47
N ALA A 359 6.30 -42.74 -5.36
CA ALA A 359 5.49 -42.98 -4.16
C ALA A 359 6.20 -43.82 -3.07
N HIS A 360 5.69 -43.69 -1.83
CA HIS A 360 5.74 -44.60 -0.66
C HIS A 360 6.96 -44.57 0.31
N PRO A 361 6.81 -45.06 1.57
CA PRO A 361 5.71 -44.91 2.53
C PRO A 361 6.19 -44.60 3.99
N LEU A 362 5.22 -44.20 4.83
CA LEU A 362 5.12 -44.28 6.30
C LEU A 362 6.33 -44.86 7.08
N LEU A 363 6.88 -44.05 8.00
CA LEU A 363 7.37 -44.52 9.30
C LEU A 363 6.80 -43.64 10.40
N LEU A 364 5.76 -44.17 11.05
CA LEU A 364 5.34 -43.78 12.39
C LEU A 364 6.50 -44.06 13.36
N ASN A 365 6.84 -43.07 14.18
CA ASN A 365 7.23 -43.34 15.55
C ASN A 365 6.76 -42.24 16.50
N ASN A 366 6.06 -42.70 17.53
CA ASN A 366 5.44 -41.95 18.62
C ASN A 366 6.45 -41.16 19.44
N VAL A 367 6.17 -39.88 19.67
CA VAL A 367 6.49 -39.23 20.97
C VAL A 367 5.27 -38.41 21.39
N THR A 368 4.59 -38.92 22.41
CA THR A 368 3.62 -38.21 23.23
C THR A 368 4.35 -37.29 24.22
N SER A 369 4.18 -35.98 24.12
CA SER A 369 4.12 -35.10 25.29
C SER A 369 3.52 -33.74 24.91
N ARG A 370 2.58 -33.28 25.74
CA ARG A 370 2.02 -31.93 25.70
C ARG A 370 3.12 -30.94 26.08
N SER A 371 3.52 -30.08 25.15
CA SER A 371 4.26 -28.87 25.42
C SER A 371 3.92 -27.82 24.37
N SER A 372 3.23 -26.79 24.82
CA SER A 372 3.15 -25.48 24.18
C SER A 372 4.54 -24.93 23.91
N THR A 373 4.86 -24.58 22.66
CA THR A 373 5.68 -23.42 22.27
C THR A 373 5.78 -23.35 20.76
N LEU A 374 5.64 -22.14 20.22
CA LEU A 374 5.99 -21.71 18.87
C LEU A 374 7.50 -21.90 18.64
N SER A 375 7.97 -23.13 18.54
CA SER A 375 9.34 -23.44 18.14
C SER A 375 9.35 -23.83 16.67
N LEU A 376 9.17 -22.84 15.81
CA LEU A 376 9.69 -22.92 14.44
C LEU A 376 11.16 -22.54 14.55
N SER A 377 12.01 -23.57 14.56
CA SER A 377 13.45 -23.45 14.53
C SER A 377 13.84 -22.63 13.30
N VAL A 378 14.27 -21.40 13.54
CA VAL A 378 14.82 -20.49 12.54
C VAL A 378 16.17 -21.05 12.12
N ILE A 379 16.23 -21.74 10.99
CA ILE A 379 17.48 -21.92 10.28
C ILE A 379 17.70 -20.58 9.55
N TYR A 380 18.41 -19.67 10.22
CA TYR A 380 19.04 -18.51 9.59
C TYR A 380 20.04 -19.11 8.61
N ASN A 381 19.79 -19.01 7.31
CA ASN A 381 20.93 -18.97 6.39
C ASN A 381 21.53 -17.58 6.59
N ASP A 382 22.80 -17.51 6.99
CA ASP A 382 23.56 -16.32 7.38
C ASP A 382 23.72 -15.25 6.27
N ASP A 383 22.96 -15.32 5.17
CA ASP A 383 23.00 -14.34 4.09
C ASP A 383 22.01 -13.19 4.34
N PRO A 384 22.47 -11.94 4.31
CA PRO A 384 21.60 -10.79 4.53
C PRO A 384 20.54 -10.68 3.42
N SER A 385 19.25 -10.77 3.79
CA SER A 385 18.18 -10.69 2.81
C SER A 385 18.21 -9.34 2.07
N PRO A 386 18.26 -9.32 0.72
CA PRO A 386 18.24 -8.09 -0.06
C PRO A 386 16.92 -7.33 0.08
N SER A 387 15.92 -7.93 0.73
CA SER A 387 14.57 -7.38 0.90
C SER A 387 14.44 -6.34 2.02
N LEU A 388 15.45 -6.17 2.89
CA LEU A 388 15.31 -5.35 4.10
C LEU A 388 14.85 -3.92 3.80
N ALA A 389 15.38 -3.29 2.75
CA ALA A 389 14.95 -1.97 2.31
C ALA A 389 13.46 -1.95 1.91
N TYR A 390 13.00 -2.96 1.16
CA TYR A 390 11.60 -3.10 0.76
C TYR A 390 10.68 -3.40 1.96
N CYS A 391 11.15 -4.22 2.90
CA CYS A 391 10.44 -4.47 4.15
C CYS A 391 10.35 -3.22 5.01
N LEU A 392 11.38 -2.37 5.06
CA LEU A 392 11.34 -1.08 5.73
C LEU A 392 10.24 -0.19 5.13
N CYS A 393 10.23 -0.01 3.79
CA CYS A 393 9.18 0.75 3.10
C CYS A 393 7.78 0.21 3.41
N ALA A 394 7.59 -1.11 3.29
CA ALA A 394 6.30 -1.75 3.51
C ALA A 394 5.82 -1.62 4.97
N LEU A 395 6.71 -1.87 5.94
CA LEU A 395 6.38 -1.78 7.36
C LEU A 395 6.09 -0.35 7.80
N THR A 396 6.82 0.64 7.29
CA THR A 396 6.52 2.06 7.54
C THR A 396 5.14 2.43 6.98
N ALA A 397 4.82 2.04 5.74
CA ALA A 397 3.51 2.29 5.16
C ALA A 397 2.37 1.59 5.94
N LEU A 398 2.58 0.34 6.38
CA LEU A 398 1.60 -0.44 7.14
C LEU A 398 1.44 0.11 8.57
N ALA A 399 2.49 0.64 9.19
CA ALA A 399 2.41 1.29 10.49
C ALA A 399 1.55 2.57 10.42
N CYS A 400 1.76 3.42 9.42
CA CYS A 400 0.90 4.58 9.17
C CYS A 400 -0.54 4.15 8.89
N GLN A 401 -0.75 3.07 8.14
CA GLN A 401 -2.09 2.52 7.89
C GLN A 401 -2.77 2.08 9.21
N LEU A 402 -2.04 1.35 10.05
CA LEU A 402 -2.52 0.88 11.34
C LEU A 402 -2.89 2.05 12.26
N GLU A 403 -2.03 3.05 12.38
CA GLU A 403 -2.24 4.23 13.23
C GLU A 403 -3.46 5.04 12.77
N GLN A 404 -3.57 5.30 11.47
CA GLN A 404 -4.58 6.20 10.93
C GLN A 404 -5.95 5.52 10.69
N GLN A 405 -5.97 4.19 10.55
CA GLN A 405 -7.17 3.45 10.14
C GLN A 405 -7.56 2.30 11.09
N GLY A 406 -6.69 1.90 12.03
CA GLY A 406 -6.93 0.77 12.93
C GLY A 406 -6.89 -0.59 12.22
N CYS A 407 -6.32 -0.66 11.02
CA CYS A 407 -6.26 -1.87 10.22
C CYS A 407 -5.06 -1.87 9.26
N VAL A 408 -4.69 -3.07 8.81
CA VAL A 408 -3.57 -3.31 7.89
C VAL A 408 -4.02 -4.19 6.72
N ASP A 409 -3.49 -3.97 5.53
CA ASP A 409 -3.68 -4.85 4.36
C ASP A 409 -2.33 -5.25 3.77
N VAL A 410 -1.69 -6.22 4.43
CA VAL A 410 -0.31 -6.66 4.10
C VAL A 410 -0.25 -7.14 2.65
N VAL A 411 -1.08 -8.11 2.28
CA VAL A 411 -1.01 -8.75 0.95
C VAL A 411 -1.23 -7.73 -0.16
N LEU A 412 -2.21 -6.83 -0.03
CA LEU A 412 -2.51 -5.88 -1.09
C LEU A 412 -1.39 -4.84 -1.28
N LEU A 413 -0.74 -4.40 -0.19
CA LEU A 413 0.42 -3.51 -0.28
C LEU A 413 1.61 -4.23 -0.94
N LEU A 414 1.96 -5.44 -0.48
CA LEU A 414 3.10 -6.17 -1.04
C LEU A 414 2.87 -6.54 -2.51
N ALA A 415 1.65 -6.91 -2.89
CA ALA A 415 1.27 -7.15 -4.27
C ALA A 415 1.39 -5.88 -5.14
N SER A 416 1.09 -4.71 -4.58
CA SER A 416 1.28 -3.44 -5.28
C SER A 416 2.75 -3.16 -5.60
N TYR A 417 3.68 -3.54 -4.71
CA TYR A 417 5.12 -3.43 -4.98
C TYR A 417 5.56 -4.48 -6.01
N SER A 418 5.10 -5.74 -5.91
CA SER A 418 5.38 -6.78 -6.90
C SER A 418 4.90 -6.41 -8.31
N HIS A 419 3.83 -5.62 -8.39
CA HIS A 419 3.29 -5.12 -9.67
C HIS A 419 4.18 -4.05 -10.29
N LEU A 420 4.82 -3.20 -9.49
CA LEU A 420 5.82 -2.26 -9.97
C LEU A 420 7.08 -2.99 -10.45
N HIS A 421 7.52 -4.00 -9.70
CA HIS A 421 8.65 -4.84 -10.09
C HIS A 421 8.54 -6.24 -9.48
N CYS A 422 8.55 -7.27 -10.34
CA CYS A 422 8.65 -8.67 -9.90
C CYS A 422 9.96 -8.93 -9.16
N GLY A 423 9.99 -9.88 -8.23
CA GLY A 423 11.24 -10.30 -7.57
C GLY A 423 11.75 -9.36 -6.46
N LEU A 424 10.97 -8.35 -6.05
CA LEU A 424 11.25 -7.58 -4.83
C LEU A 424 11.14 -8.43 -3.56
N TRP A 425 10.22 -9.39 -3.57
CA TRP A 425 10.09 -10.41 -2.52
C TRP A 425 10.82 -11.67 -2.97
N SER A 426 11.83 -12.06 -2.20
CA SER A 426 12.75 -13.13 -2.60
C SER A 426 12.52 -14.42 -1.82
N SER A 427 11.89 -14.32 -0.65
CA SER A 427 11.77 -15.44 0.26
C SER A 427 10.51 -15.40 1.12
N ARG A 428 10.14 -16.56 1.64
CA ARG A 428 9.09 -16.71 2.67
C ARG A 428 9.43 -15.89 3.92
N GLN A 429 10.71 -15.83 4.28
CA GLN A 429 11.23 -15.16 5.46
C GLN A 429 10.93 -13.65 5.42
N ASP A 430 10.99 -13.03 4.23
CA ASP A 430 10.69 -11.61 4.04
C ASP A 430 9.25 -11.28 4.47
N ILE A 431 8.30 -12.12 4.05
CA ILE A 431 6.87 -11.94 4.33
C ILE A 431 6.55 -12.28 5.79
N GLU A 432 7.12 -13.35 6.34
CA GLU A 432 6.97 -13.71 7.76
C GLU A 432 7.55 -12.62 8.68
N MET A 433 8.66 -11.99 8.29
CA MET A 433 9.24 -10.88 9.02
C MET A 433 8.26 -9.70 9.09
N ILE A 434 7.60 -9.35 7.99
CA ILE A 434 6.61 -8.27 7.97
C ILE A 434 5.47 -8.56 8.95
N TYR A 435 4.88 -9.76 8.89
CA TYR A 435 3.83 -10.16 9.83
C TYR A 435 4.30 -10.17 11.29
N LYS A 436 5.52 -10.65 11.55
CA LYS A 436 6.10 -10.69 12.91
C LYS A 436 6.31 -9.29 13.47
N LYS A 437 6.88 -8.36 12.69
CA LYS A 437 7.10 -6.98 13.13
C LYS A 437 5.77 -6.25 13.34
N LEU A 438 4.78 -6.45 12.47
CA LEU A 438 3.42 -5.94 12.69
C LEU A 438 2.76 -6.52 13.94
N ALA A 439 2.96 -7.80 14.25
CA ALA A 439 2.42 -8.41 15.47
C ALA A 439 2.96 -7.73 16.73
N ILE A 440 4.24 -7.36 16.73
CA ILE A 440 4.85 -6.57 17.81
C ILE A 440 4.14 -5.22 17.90
N LEU A 441 4.05 -4.49 16.77
CA LEU A 441 3.44 -3.16 16.73
C LEU A 441 1.99 -3.18 17.22
N VAL A 442 1.16 -4.08 16.70
CA VAL A 442 -0.26 -4.20 17.10
C VAL A 442 -0.40 -4.48 18.61
N ASN A 443 0.51 -5.27 19.19
CA ASN A 443 0.48 -5.59 20.62
C ASN A 443 0.98 -4.45 21.51
N THR A 444 1.94 -3.64 21.04
CA THR A 444 2.47 -2.48 21.78
C THR A 444 1.61 -1.24 21.63
N SER A 445 1.04 -1.03 20.44
CA SER A 445 0.24 0.14 20.07
C SER A 445 -1.20 0.03 20.55
N ARG A 446 -1.52 -0.67 21.66
CA ARG A 446 -2.91 -0.81 22.15
C ARG A 446 -3.64 0.54 22.05
N VAL A 447 -4.47 0.64 21.00
CA VAL A 447 -5.17 1.83 20.52
C VAL A 447 -6.26 2.24 21.50
#